data_AF-A0A8E2EYC5-F1
#
_entry.id   AF-A0A8E2EYC5-F1
#
_cell.length_a   1.000
_cell.length_b   1.000
_cell.length_c   1.000
_cell.angle_alpha   90.00
_cell.angle_beta   90.00
_cell.angle_gamma   90.00
#
_symmetry.space_group_name_H-M   'P 1'
#
loop_
_entity.id
_entity.type
_entity.pdbx_description
1 polymer ?
#
loop_
_entity_poly.entity_id
_entity_poly.type
_entity_poly.pdbx_seq_one_letter_code
_entity_poly.pdbx_strand_id
1 'polypeptide(L)'
;MKFTVASLASLLTLVSAIPTPSPMLRPDTLSQCAASTGAITYDVLTSRIHKNGISSDITTLVTFTFPDDTESKTCEFNFALNNYLHCNPGYPSGTAQIDVYTSLAPADHSTTT
;
A
#
# COMPACT_ATOMS: atom_id res chain seq x y z
N MET A 1 -62.15 -24.53 26.26
CA MET A 1 -61.23 -23.39 26.07
C MET A 1 -60.28 -23.29 27.25
N LYS A 2 -58.97 -23.47 27.03
CA LYS A 2 -57.87 -22.94 27.87
C LYS A 2 -56.57 -23.16 27.08
N PHE A 3 -55.90 -22.05 26.80
CA PHE A 3 -54.76 -21.92 25.89
C PHE A 3 -53.42 -22.08 26.64
N THR A 4 -52.35 -22.19 25.83
CA THR A 4 -51.00 -21.60 26.01
C THR A 4 -50.05 -22.25 27.03
N VAL A 5 -48.72 -22.35 26.87
CA VAL A 5 -47.69 -22.05 25.84
C VAL A 5 -46.56 -23.06 26.09
N ALA A 6 -45.82 -23.54 25.08
CA ALA A 6 -44.44 -23.99 25.29
C ALA A 6 -43.52 -23.40 24.21
N SER A 7 -42.48 -22.74 24.71
CA SER A 7 -41.54 -21.82 24.11
C SER A 7 -40.67 -22.37 22.98
N LEU A 8 -40.51 -21.57 21.91
CA LEU A 8 -39.48 -21.73 20.89
C LEU A 8 -38.08 -21.54 21.50
N ALA A 9 -37.20 -22.53 21.33
CA ALA A 9 -35.77 -22.38 21.54
C ALA A 9 -35.12 -21.89 20.24
N SER A 10 -34.87 -20.58 20.12
CA SER A 10 -34.06 -20.02 19.04
C SER A 10 -32.58 -20.21 19.37
N LEU A 11 -31.90 -21.13 18.68
CA LEU A 11 -30.44 -21.19 18.68
C LEU A 11 -29.88 -19.94 17.99
N LEU A 12 -29.29 -19.03 18.77
CA LEU A 12 -28.42 -17.98 18.25
C LEU A 12 -27.11 -18.63 17.76
N THR A 13 -26.98 -18.84 16.46
CA THR A 13 -25.68 -19.10 15.84
C THR A 13 -24.92 -17.77 15.75
N LEU A 14 -24.06 -17.50 16.74
CA LEU A 14 -23.04 -16.46 16.59
C LEU A 14 -22.03 -16.93 15.53
N VAL A 15 -22.25 -16.55 14.28
CA VAL A 15 -21.19 -16.55 13.28
C VAL A 15 -20.24 -15.43 13.66
N SER A 16 -19.17 -15.76 14.37
CA SER A 16 -18.03 -14.87 14.55
C SER A 16 -17.44 -14.60 13.17
N ALA A 17 -17.65 -13.40 12.64
CA ALA A 17 -16.91 -12.91 11.48
C ALA A 17 -15.44 -12.78 11.89
N ILE A 18 -14.66 -13.85 11.66
CA ILE A 18 -13.21 -13.79 11.78
C ILE A 18 -12.75 -12.80 10.70
N PRO A 19 -12.02 -11.72 11.06
CA PRO A 19 -11.43 -10.86 10.06
C PRO A 19 -10.54 -11.72 9.17
N THR A 20 -10.88 -11.84 7.89
CA THR A 20 -9.97 -12.45 6.93
C THR A 20 -8.75 -11.53 6.83
N PRO A 21 -7.53 -12.04 7.08
CA PRO A 21 -6.33 -11.25 6.86
C PRO A 21 -6.37 -10.75 5.42
N SER A 22 -6.26 -9.43 5.25
CA SER A 22 -6.19 -8.85 3.92
C SER A 22 -4.93 -9.39 3.25
N PRO A 23 -5.01 -10.02 2.07
CA PRO A 23 -3.82 -10.57 1.39
C PRO A 23 -2.89 -9.48 0.84
N MET A 24 -3.13 -8.21 1.19
CA MET A 24 -2.42 -7.05 0.63
C MET A 24 -1.40 -6.52 1.63
N LEU A 25 -0.12 -6.69 1.31
CA LEU A 25 0.96 -6.01 2.01
C LEU A 25 0.95 -4.53 1.65
N ARG A 26 1.05 -3.68 2.66
CA ARG A 26 1.26 -2.23 2.48
C ARG A 26 2.72 -1.91 2.75
N PRO A 27 3.27 -0.87 2.10
CA PRO A 27 4.59 -0.37 2.46
C PRO A 27 4.62 0.06 3.92
N ASP A 28 5.72 -0.23 4.62
CA ASP A 28 5.98 0.29 5.97
C ASP A 28 6.45 1.74 5.91
N THR A 29 7.23 2.07 4.87
CA THR A 29 7.80 3.40 4.70
C THR A 29 7.82 3.79 3.24
N LEU A 30 7.47 5.05 2.99
CA LEU A 30 7.62 5.72 1.71
C LEU A 30 8.71 6.77 1.83
N SER A 31 9.59 6.86 0.84
CA SER A 31 10.60 7.92 0.77
C SER A 31 10.68 8.45 -0.66
N GLN A 32 11.12 9.69 -0.83
CA GLN A 32 11.30 10.29 -2.15
C GLN A 32 12.77 10.62 -2.36
N CYS A 33 13.34 10.16 -3.47
CA CYS A 33 14.68 10.51 -3.90
C CYS A 33 14.62 11.49 -5.06
N ALA A 34 15.33 12.61 -4.90
CA ALA A 34 15.55 13.57 -5.98
C ALA A 34 16.62 13.02 -6.93
N ALA A 35 16.25 12.68 -8.16
CA ALA A 35 17.16 12.01 -9.08
C ALA A 35 18.40 12.85 -9.46
N SER A 36 18.29 14.18 -9.38
CA SER A 36 19.38 15.11 -9.67
C SER A 36 20.50 15.12 -8.62
N THR A 37 20.18 14.79 -7.37
CA THR A 37 21.11 14.90 -6.23
C THR A 37 21.32 13.59 -5.48
N GLY A 38 20.42 12.62 -5.66
CA GLY A 38 20.36 11.42 -4.82
C GLY A 38 19.84 11.69 -3.39
N ALA A 39 19.44 12.93 -3.07
CA ALA A 39 18.95 13.28 -1.75
C ALA A 39 17.60 12.60 -1.46
N ILE A 40 17.47 12.05 -0.25
CA ILE A 40 16.31 11.30 0.20
C ILE A 40 15.53 12.13 1.20
N THR A 41 14.23 12.30 0.95
CA THR A 41 13.26 12.71 1.96
C THR A 41 12.60 11.45 2.50
N TYR A 42 12.93 11.11 3.74
CA TYR A 42 12.46 9.90 4.42
C TYR A 42 11.06 10.07 5.03
N ASP A 43 10.34 8.95 5.16
CA ASP A 43 9.03 8.83 5.81
C ASP A 43 7.99 9.89 5.38
N VAL A 44 7.68 9.91 4.08
CA VAL A 44 6.68 10.82 3.50
C VAL A 44 5.29 10.20 3.52
N LEU A 45 4.27 11.04 3.68
CA LEU A 45 2.87 10.60 3.69
C LEU A 45 2.37 10.10 2.31
N THR A 46 2.95 10.61 1.22
CA THR A 46 2.51 10.30 -0.13
C THR A 46 3.68 9.96 -1.05
N SER A 47 3.48 8.93 -1.87
CA SER A 47 4.41 8.61 -2.96
C SER A 47 4.23 9.57 -4.13
N ARG A 48 5.32 9.82 -4.84
CA ARG A 48 5.33 10.62 -6.07
C ARG A 48 6.35 10.07 -7.05
N ILE A 49 5.90 9.84 -8.27
CA ILE A 49 6.77 9.53 -9.40
C ILE A 49 6.63 10.69 -10.39
N HIS A 50 7.74 11.34 -10.71
CA HIS A 50 7.73 12.48 -11.61
C HIS A 50 9.02 12.51 -12.45
N LYS A 51 8.87 12.74 -13.75
CA LYS A 51 10.00 12.88 -14.67
C LYS A 51 9.72 13.98 -15.69
N ASN A 52 10.60 14.97 -15.77
CA ASN A 52 10.59 16.02 -16.78
C ASN A 52 11.95 16.27 -17.44
N GLY A 53 13.02 15.61 -16.96
CA GLY A 53 14.33 15.64 -17.60
C GLY A 53 15.14 16.92 -17.34
N ILE A 54 14.74 17.76 -16.38
CA ILE A 54 15.46 19.01 -16.07
C ILE A 54 16.10 18.94 -14.68
N SER A 55 15.31 18.83 -13.61
CA SER A 55 15.86 18.92 -12.24
C SER A 55 14.95 18.42 -11.12
N SER A 56 13.65 18.27 -11.40
CA SER A 56 12.64 17.87 -10.40
C SER A 56 12.22 16.42 -10.53
N ASP A 57 13.04 15.58 -11.16
CA ASP A 57 12.79 14.16 -11.29
C ASP A 57 12.79 13.51 -9.90
N ILE A 58 11.70 12.80 -9.58
CA ILE A 58 11.47 12.18 -8.28
C ILE A 58 11.17 10.70 -8.50
N THR A 59 11.93 9.88 -7.79
CA THR A 59 11.67 8.44 -7.63
C THR A 59 11.14 8.18 -6.22
N THR A 60 10.10 7.37 -6.10
CA THR A 60 9.66 6.89 -4.79
C THR A 60 10.41 5.61 -4.42
N LEU A 61 10.96 5.56 -3.22
CA LEU A 61 11.46 4.36 -2.57
C LEU A 61 10.35 3.81 -1.68
N VAL A 62 10.15 2.50 -1.76
CA VAL A 62 9.09 1.80 -1.05
C VAL A 62 9.71 0.66 -0.27
N THR A 63 9.58 0.68 1.05
CA THR A 63 10.09 -0.36 1.94
C THR A 63 8.94 -1.27 2.37
N PHE A 64 9.14 -2.58 2.26
CA PHE A 64 8.21 -3.60 2.72
C PHE A 64 8.92 -4.56 3.67
N THR A 65 8.26 -4.87 4.77
CA THR A 65 8.59 -5.97 5.67
C THR A 65 7.65 -7.11 5.34
N PHE A 66 8.25 -8.23 4.93
CA PHE A 66 7.51 -9.43 4.59
C PHE A 66 7.29 -10.26 5.86
N PRO A 67 6.04 -10.40 6.36
CA PRO A 67 5.74 -11.25 7.51
C PRO A 67 5.92 -12.74 7.18
N ASP A 68 6.12 -13.56 8.19
CA ASP A 68 6.37 -15.02 8.06
C ASP A 68 5.26 -15.74 7.27
N ASP A 69 4.02 -15.25 7.32
CA ASP A 69 2.90 -15.84 6.58
C ASP A 69 2.98 -15.59 5.07
N THR A 70 3.92 -14.78 4.59
CA THR A 70 4.23 -14.57 3.16
C THR A 70 5.32 -15.50 2.64
N GLU A 71 5.95 -16.28 3.52
CA GLU A 71 6.97 -17.25 3.14
C GLU A 71 6.45 -18.23 2.08
N SER A 72 7.28 -18.48 1.05
CA SER A 72 6.95 -19.36 -0.09
C SER A 72 5.74 -18.92 -0.94
N LYS A 73 5.24 -17.69 -0.76
CA LYS A 73 4.19 -17.11 -1.63
C LYS A 73 4.80 -16.19 -2.67
N THR A 74 4.17 -16.12 -3.83
CA THR A 74 4.47 -15.11 -4.85
C THR A 74 3.74 -13.82 -4.50
N CYS A 75 4.49 -12.72 -4.36
CA CYS A 75 3.93 -11.38 -4.22
C CYS A 75 3.92 -10.67 -5.57
N GLU A 76 2.90 -9.86 -5.81
CA GLU A 76 2.77 -9.05 -7.02
C GLU A 76 2.56 -7.57 -6.64
N PHE A 77 3.17 -6.67 -7.41
CA PHE A 77 2.88 -5.24 -7.28
C PHE A 77 1.61 -4.88 -8.05
N ASN A 78 0.62 -4.38 -7.33
CA ASN A 78 -0.62 -3.89 -7.93
C ASN A 78 -0.64 -2.36 -7.95
N PHE A 79 -0.37 -1.78 -9.12
CA PHE A 79 -0.49 -0.34 -9.36
C PHE A 79 -1.90 -0.01 -9.86
N ALA A 80 -2.85 0.07 -8.94
CA ALA A 80 -4.20 0.45 -9.28
C ALA A 80 -4.26 1.92 -9.70
N LEU A 81 -4.58 2.18 -10.98
CA LEU A 81 -5.00 3.50 -11.48
C LEU A 81 -6.44 3.77 -11.02
N ASN A 82 -6.61 3.81 -9.71
CA ASN A 82 -7.90 4.02 -9.09
C ASN A 82 -8.33 5.47 -9.34
N ASN A 83 -9.62 5.64 -9.66
CA ASN A 83 -10.35 6.89 -9.88
C ASN A 83 -11.29 7.24 -8.68
N TYR A 84 -11.09 6.57 -7.54
CA TYR A 84 -11.96 6.55 -6.36
C TYR A 84 -11.27 6.94 -5.04
N LEU A 85 -9.96 7.18 -5.04
CA LEU A 85 -9.22 7.70 -3.90
C LEU A 85 -9.57 9.18 -3.79
N HIS A 86 -10.09 9.53 -2.61
CA HIS A 86 -10.72 10.79 -2.19
C HIS A 86 -9.93 12.09 -2.44
N CYS A 87 -8.78 12.05 -3.11
CA CYS A 87 -7.87 13.17 -3.31
C CYS A 87 -7.23 13.11 -4.70
N ASN A 88 -8.04 13.09 -5.77
CA ASN A 88 -7.62 13.30 -7.16
C ASN A 88 -6.30 12.58 -7.55
N PRO A 89 -6.30 11.25 -7.71
CA PRO A 89 -5.15 10.53 -8.23
C PRO A 89 -4.99 10.99 -9.68
N GLY A 90 -4.09 11.97 -9.90
CA GLY A 90 -3.87 12.51 -11.23
C GLY A 90 -3.61 11.38 -12.21
N TYR A 91 -4.31 11.40 -13.35
CA TYR A 91 -4.02 10.44 -14.41
C TYR A 91 -2.55 10.58 -14.81
N PRO A 92 -1.78 9.47 -14.90
CA PRO A 92 -0.44 9.54 -15.41
C PRO A 92 -0.48 10.15 -16.81
N SER A 93 0.44 11.08 -17.07
CA SER A 93 0.62 11.70 -18.39
C SER A 93 1.98 11.30 -18.96
N GLY A 94 2.13 11.37 -20.28
CA GLY A 94 3.32 10.87 -20.97
C GLY A 94 3.22 9.37 -21.29
N THR A 95 4.30 8.62 -21.10
CA THR A 95 4.34 7.18 -21.43
C THR A 95 3.57 6.30 -20.45
N ALA A 96 3.29 6.80 -19.24
CA ALA A 96 2.70 6.05 -18.13
C ALA A 96 3.42 4.73 -17.82
N GLN A 97 4.72 4.65 -18.16
CA GLN A 97 5.59 3.52 -17.85
C GLN A 97 6.45 3.87 -16.64
N ILE A 98 6.66 2.89 -15.77
CA ILE A 98 7.57 2.98 -14.63
C ILE A 98 8.53 1.80 -14.67
N ASP A 99 9.79 2.08 -14.34
CA ASP A 99 10.80 1.06 -14.11
C ASP A 99 10.86 0.78 -12.61
N VAL A 100 10.91 -0.50 -12.25
CA VAL A 100 10.97 -0.94 -10.86
C VAL A 100 12.32 -1.60 -10.63
N TYR A 101 13.02 -1.13 -9.60
CA TYR A 101 14.33 -1.64 -9.19
C TYR A 101 14.30 -2.03 -7.72
N THR A 102 15.08 -3.04 -7.36
CA THR A 102 15.31 -3.39 -5.96
C THR A 102 16.47 -2.58 -5.41
N SER A 103 16.37 -2.19 -4.14
CA SER A 103 17.48 -1.59 -3.41
C SER A 103 18.19 -2.64 -2.56
N LEU A 104 19.50 -2.49 -2.38
CA LEU A 104 20.28 -3.33 -1.47
C LEU A 104 20.05 -2.98 0.00
N ALA A 105 19.62 -1.75 0.27
CA ALA A 105 19.31 -1.27 1.61
C ALA A 105 18.09 -0.32 1.57
N PRO A 106 17.16 -0.43 2.53
CA PRO A 106 16.08 0.54 2.66
C PRO A 106 16.64 1.89 3.11
N ALA A 107 15.97 2.98 2.72
CA ALA A 107 16.22 4.26 3.35
C ALA A 107 15.73 4.23 4.80
N ASP A 108 16.53 4.79 5.71
CA ASP A 108 16.24 4.85 7.16
C ASP A 108 16.31 6.28 7.73
N HIS A 109 16.80 7.24 6.95
CA HIS A 109 16.84 8.66 7.30
C HIS A 109 16.83 9.56 6.06
N SER A 110 16.54 10.84 6.25
CA SER A 110 16.67 11.84 5.19
C SER A 110 18.14 12.19 4.96
N THR A 111 18.53 12.39 3.71
CA THR A 111 19.89 12.80 3.35
C THR A 111 19.89 14.19 2.73
N THR A 112 20.97 14.93 2.97
CA THR A 112 21.22 16.22 2.30
C THR A 112 22.21 16.04 1.15
N THR A 113 22.13 16.95 0.19
CA THR A 113 23.11 17.03 -0.91
C THR A 113 24.49 17.44 -0.42
#